data_AF-A0A1M5GK72-F1
#
_entry.id   AF-A0A1M5GK72-F1
#
_cell.length_a   1.000
_cell.length_b   1.000
_cell.length_c   1.000
_cell.angle_alpha   90.00
_cell.angle_beta   90.00
_cell.angle_gamma   90.00
#
_symmetry.space_group_name_H-M   'P 1'
#
loop_
_entity.id
_entity.type
_entity.pdbx_description
1 polymer ?
#
loop_
_entity_poly.entity_id
_entity_poly.type
_entity_poly.pdbx_seq_one_letter_code
_entity_poly.pdbx_strand_id
1 'polypeptide(L)'
;MKNKNRYAILMAGGIGSRFWPDSTTKSPKQFQDVLGVGQTLIQTTFKRLVKLMPAENIIILTHLGFKDTIKEQLPEVKDDQIVLEPEMRNTAPSILLGALKIKKRNKDALIIVAPSDHWIQGEMEFQQNIEESFDIVAKNDKLITLGIEPTFPNTGYGYIKYKKDGDGAQPVLKFTEKPSFSRAEKFLEEGNYVWNAGIFIWSASFIIESFKQHQPEMTRLFEKGLSVFNTSEENNFLQNNYYKAQNVSIDYAIMEKSEAVYMLPAKFKWNDLGTWKSLEDELPEDDYGNTVVNARFFPMEASGNIVKTSNAKVVVLEGLKDYLVVENEEILLITPKENIQKVKKIREDVMDKFGEDLG
;
A
#
# COMPACT_ATOMS: atom_id res chain seq x y z
N MET A 1 18.24 -6.13 21.02
CA MET A 1 18.42 -4.85 20.28
C MET A 1 17.94 -5.07 18.85
N LYS A 2 17.25 -4.10 18.23
CA LYS A 2 16.77 -4.23 16.85
C LYS A 2 17.96 -4.24 15.88
N ASN A 3 17.88 -5.01 14.79
CA ASN A 3 18.95 -5.12 13.81
C ASN A 3 19.11 -3.79 13.04
N LYS A 4 20.28 -3.16 13.15
CA LYS A 4 20.57 -1.85 12.54
C LYS A 4 20.70 -1.87 11.01
N ASN A 5 20.82 -3.07 10.41
CA ASN A 5 20.88 -3.23 8.97
C ASN A 5 19.49 -3.36 8.34
N ARG A 6 18.41 -3.48 9.11
CA ARG A 6 17.05 -3.52 8.58
C ARG A 6 16.52 -2.09 8.40
N TYR A 7 15.97 -1.82 7.22
CA TYR A 7 15.36 -0.57 6.82
C TYR A 7 13.98 -0.83 6.22
N ALA A 8 13.12 0.18 6.26
CA ALA A 8 11.86 0.16 5.53
C ALA A 8 11.78 1.34 4.57
N ILE A 9 11.16 1.08 3.43
CA ILE A 9 10.58 2.07 2.55
C ILE A 9 9.06 1.99 2.77
N LEU A 10 8.50 3.00 3.42
CA LEU A 10 7.07 3.14 3.63
C LEU A 10 6.49 3.99 2.49
N MET A 11 5.71 3.37 1.62
CA MET A 11 5.14 3.99 0.42
C MET A 11 3.83 4.70 0.77
N ALA A 12 3.85 6.04 0.80
CA ALA A 12 2.75 6.90 1.22
C ALA A 12 2.29 7.88 0.13
N GLY A 13 2.31 7.44 -1.14
CA GLY A 13 1.90 8.23 -2.30
C GLY A 13 0.50 7.90 -2.87
N GLY A 14 -0.21 6.91 -2.32
CA GLY A 14 -1.56 6.57 -2.76
C GLY A 14 -2.57 7.66 -2.41
N ILE A 15 -3.64 7.78 -3.19
CA ILE A 15 -4.82 8.63 -2.87
C ILE A 15 -5.93 7.76 -2.25
N GLY A 16 -6.19 6.59 -2.85
CA GLY A 16 -7.28 5.69 -2.44
C GLY A 16 -8.64 6.06 -3.02
N SER A 17 -8.72 6.63 -4.23
CA SER A 17 -9.92 7.23 -4.85
C SER A 17 -11.22 6.42 -4.88
N ARG A 18 -11.19 5.10 -4.62
CA ARG A 18 -12.38 4.25 -4.48
C ARG A 18 -13.04 4.32 -3.10
N PHE A 19 -12.36 4.93 -2.12
CA PHE A 19 -12.88 5.28 -0.80
C PHE A 19 -13.47 6.70 -0.76
N TRP A 20 -13.61 7.37 -1.89
CA TRP A 20 -14.33 8.64 -1.95
C TRP A 20 -15.79 8.46 -1.44
N PRO A 21 -16.35 9.43 -0.68
CA PRO A 21 -15.83 10.75 -0.33
C PRO A 21 -14.87 10.79 0.87
N ASP A 22 -14.68 9.67 1.57
CA ASP A 22 -13.82 9.62 2.75
C ASP A 22 -12.35 9.91 2.42
N SER A 23 -11.85 9.34 1.33
CA SER A 23 -10.53 9.67 0.79
C SER A 23 -10.62 10.77 -0.28
N THR A 24 -9.77 11.79 -0.17
CA THR A 24 -9.62 12.86 -1.17
C THR A 24 -8.15 13.03 -1.56
N THR A 25 -7.91 13.86 -2.57
CA THR A 25 -6.56 14.32 -2.96
C THR A 25 -5.85 15.05 -1.82
N LYS A 26 -6.58 15.80 -0.99
CA LYS A 26 -6.05 16.50 0.20
C LYS A 26 -5.89 15.56 1.39
N SER A 27 -6.76 14.57 1.54
CA SER A 27 -6.75 13.62 2.65
C SER A 27 -6.84 12.16 2.16
N PRO A 28 -5.72 11.62 1.63
CA PRO A 28 -5.64 10.23 1.16
C PRO A 28 -6.00 9.15 2.18
N LYS A 29 -6.37 7.97 1.69
CA LYS A 29 -6.77 6.79 2.48
C LYS A 29 -5.78 6.43 3.60
N GLN A 30 -4.47 6.53 3.36
CA GLN A 30 -3.46 6.18 4.37
C GLN A 30 -3.52 7.06 5.62
N PHE A 31 -4.09 8.27 5.52
CA PHE A 31 -4.27 9.21 6.63
C PHE A 31 -5.65 9.12 7.27
N GLN A 32 -6.47 8.16 6.87
CA GLN A 32 -7.80 7.95 7.42
C GLN A 32 -7.82 6.81 8.42
N ASP A 33 -8.61 6.96 9.48
CA ASP A 33 -9.07 5.85 10.30
C ASP A 33 -10.25 5.17 9.58
N VAL A 34 -9.91 4.29 8.64
CA VAL A 34 -10.89 3.62 7.79
C VAL A 34 -11.73 2.61 8.59
N LEU A 35 -11.15 2.07 9.67
CA LEU A 35 -11.74 0.98 10.46
C LEU A 35 -12.47 1.47 11.73
N GLY A 36 -12.34 2.75 12.08
CA GLY A 36 -12.93 3.31 13.30
C GLY A 36 -12.25 2.84 14.59
N VAL A 37 -10.96 2.47 14.50
CA VAL A 37 -10.18 1.93 15.62
C VAL A 37 -9.30 2.97 16.31
N GLY A 38 -9.45 4.24 15.93
CA GLY A 38 -8.72 5.39 16.47
C GLY A 38 -7.29 5.52 15.95
N GLN A 39 -6.94 4.84 14.86
CA GLN A 39 -5.60 4.90 14.25
C GLN A 39 -5.70 4.86 12.73
N THR A 40 -4.86 5.66 12.07
CA THR A 40 -4.79 5.66 10.61
C THR A 40 -3.99 4.46 10.08
N LEU A 41 -4.16 4.14 8.81
CA LEU A 41 -3.43 3.02 8.18
C LEU A 41 -1.92 3.23 8.20
N ILE A 42 -1.45 4.47 7.98
CA ILE A 42 -0.02 4.80 8.03
C ILE A 42 0.54 4.64 9.46
N GLN A 43 -0.21 5.08 10.48
CA GLN A 43 0.19 4.91 11.89
C GLN A 43 0.30 3.43 12.26
N THR A 44 -0.68 2.64 11.85
CA THR A 44 -0.70 1.19 12.10
C THR A 44 0.49 0.51 11.43
N THR A 45 0.77 0.85 10.17
CA THR A 45 1.90 0.30 9.41
C THR A 45 3.24 0.72 10.01
N PHE A 46 3.40 1.99 10.38
CA PHE A 46 4.62 2.48 11.03
C PHE A 46 4.87 1.76 12.37
N LYS A 47 3.84 1.63 13.23
CA LYS A 47 3.91 0.89 14.50
C LYS A 47 4.30 -0.57 14.32
N ARG A 48 3.84 -1.21 13.24
CA ARG A 48 4.25 -2.58 12.88
C ARG A 48 5.73 -2.64 12.50
N LEU A 49 6.18 -1.74 11.63
CA LEU A 49 7.56 -1.71 11.15
C LEU A 49 8.58 -1.39 12.25
N VAL A 50 8.26 -0.49 13.19
CA VAL A 50 9.17 -0.20 14.30
C VAL A 50 9.42 -1.42 15.20
N LYS A 51 8.57 -2.45 15.21
CA LYS A 51 8.88 -3.70 15.95
C LYS A 51 10.06 -4.45 15.33
N LEU A 52 10.29 -4.29 14.03
CA LEU A 52 11.28 -5.03 13.23
C LEU A 52 12.62 -4.30 13.05
N MET A 53 12.62 -2.96 13.12
CA MET A 53 13.80 -2.12 12.88
C MET A 53 13.80 -0.85 13.74
N PRO A 54 14.95 -0.17 13.90
CA PRO A 54 15.00 1.16 14.51
C PRO A 54 14.06 2.14 13.77
N ALA A 55 13.42 3.05 14.50
CA ALA A 55 12.45 3.98 13.91
C ALA A 55 13.12 4.89 12.88
N GLU A 56 14.37 5.31 13.13
CA GLU A 56 15.22 6.11 12.25
C GLU A 56 15.57 5.42 10.91
N ASN A 57 15.36 4.10 10.82
CA ASN A 57 15.61 3.31 9.60
C ASN A 57 14.36 3.17 8.73
N ILE A 58 13.23 3.76 9.11
CA ILE A 58 12.01 3.82 8.29
C ILE A 58 12.07 5.10 7.46
N ILE A 59 12.14 4.95 6.14
CA ILE A 59 12.15 6.05 5.17
C ILE A 59 10.76 6.11 4.52
N ILE A 60 10.12 7.26 4.59
CA ILE A 60 8.77 7.50 4.07
C ILE A 60 8.89 8.20 2.73
N LEU A 61 8.34 7.62 1.67
CA LEU A 61 8.25 8.25 0.35
C LEU A 61 6.83 8.71 0.12
N THR A 62 6.66 10.00 -0.15
CA THR A 62 5.35 10.63 -0.32
C THR A 62 5.44 11.85 -1.23
N HIS A 63 4.31 12.34 -1.70
CA HIS A 63 4.24 13.58 -2.47
C HIS A 63 4.59 14.80 -1.60
N LEU A 64 5.21 15.82 -2.20
CA LEU A 64 5.66 17.03 -1.50
C LEU A 64 4.58 17.71 -0.65
N GLY A 65 3.32 17.63 -1.08
CA GLY A 65 2.17 18.23 -0.39
C GLY A 65 1.77 17.55 0.93
N PHE A 66 2.30 16.37 1.24
CA PHE A 66 1.92 15.62 2.45
C PHE A 66 2.97 15.69 3.57
N LYS A 67 4.02 16.52 3.42
CA LYS A 67 5.07 16.63 4.46
C LYS A 67 4.47 16.89 5.85
N ASP A 68 3.64 17.92 5.96
CA ASP A 68 3.11 18.35 7.26
C ASP A 68 2.12 17.32 7.81
N THR A 69 1.28 16.72 6.94
CA THR A 69 0.38 15.62 7.32
C THR A 69 1.16 14.42 7.87
N ILE A 70 2.28 14.04 7.25
CA ILE A 70 3.14 12.96 7.79
C ILE A 70 3.66 13.31 9.18
N LYS A 71 4.09 14.56 9.39
CA LYS A 71 4.62 15.02 10.69
C LYS A 71 3.55 15.06 11.78
N GLU A 72 2.31 15.40 11.42
CA GLU A 72 1.16 15.32 12.32
C GLU A 72 0.80 13.87 12.65
N GLN A 73 0.76 13.00 11.64
CA GLN A 73 0.39 11.60 11.79
C GLN A 73 1.45 10.76 12.53
N LEU A 74 2.74 11.09 12.35
CA LEU A 74 3.89 10.39 12.92
C LEU A 74 4.89 11.39 13.56
N PRO A 75 4.59 11.95 14.74
CA PRO A 75 5.38 13.01 15.37
C PRO A 75 6.85 12.63 15.66
N GLU A 76 7.13 11.34 15.84
CA GLU A 76 8.48 10.82 16.07
C GLU A 76 9.39 10.83 14.82
N VAL A 77 8.80 10.95 13.62
CA VAL A 77 9.54 10.91 12.35
C VAL A 77 10.27 12.23 12.12
N LYS A 78 11.55 12.14 11.75
CA LYS A 78 12.39 13.30 11.43
C LYS A 78 12.34 13.64 9.95
N ASP A 79 12.68 14.89 9.62
CA ASP A 79 12.62 15.42 8.25
C ASP A 79 13.54 14.64 7.28
N ASP A 80 14.66 14.11 7.75
CA ASP A 80 15.59 13.32 6.94
C ASP A 80 15.08 11.90 6.62
N GLN A 81 13.98 11.48 7.25
CA GLN A 81 13.29 10.23 6.95
C GLN A 81 12.20 10.41 5.90
N ILE A 82 11.76 11.64 5.61
CA ILE A 82 10.70 11.94 4.66
C ILE A 82 11.32 12.34 3.33
N VAL A 83 11.04 11.56 2.29
CA VAL A 83 11.47 11.84 0.92
C VAL A 83 10.28 12.39 0.15
N LEU A 84 10.41 13.66 -0.25
CA LEU A 84 9.36 14.38 -0.94
C LEU A 84 9.50 14.19 -2.45
N GLU A 85 8.52 13.51 -3.03
CA GLU A 85 8.40 13.29 -4.47
C GLU A 85 7.69 14.49 -5.11
N PRO A 86 8.31 15.15 -6.11
CA PRO A 86 7.69 16.29 -6.80
C PRO A 86 6.46 15.94 -7.63
N GLU A 87 6.35 14.69 -8.08
CA GLU A 87 5.30 14.20 -8.97
C GLU A 87 5.03 12.72 -8.70
N MET A 88 3.83 12.25 -9.05
CA MET A 88 3.48 10.83 -8.98
C MET A 88 4.07 10.08 -10.18
N ARG A 89 5.07 9.22 -9.95
CA ARG A 89 5.73 8.39 -10.98
C ARG A 89 5.63 6.88 -10.74
N ASN A 90 4.61 6.46 -9.98
CA ASN A 90 4.37 5.07 -9.56
C ASN A 90 5.55 4.51 -8.74
N THR A 91 5.56 3.22 -8.41
CA THR A 91 6.38 2.71 -7.30
C THR A 91 7.87 2.52 -7.63
N ALA A 92 8.25 2.26 -8.88
CA ALA A 92 9.64 1.92 -9.19
C ALA A 92 10.62 3.09 -8.98
N PRO A 93 10.34 4.34 -9.44
CA PRO A 93 11.22 5.48 -9.17
C PRO A 93 11.37 5.78 -7.68
N SER A 94 10.27 5.72 -6.91
CA SER A 94 10.29 5.93 -5.46
C SER A 94 11.17 4.90 -4.77
N ILE A 95 11.00 3.62 -5.12
CA ILE A 95 11.77 2.52 -4.53
C ILE A 95 13.26 2.64 -4.86
N LEU A 96 13.62 2.97 -6.11
CA LEU A 96 15.01 3.15 -6.50
C LEU A 96 15.65 4.33 -5.74
N LEU A 97 14.95 5.47 -5.66
CA LEU A 97 15.41 6.63 -4.89
C LEU A 97 15.63 6.28 -3.41
N GLY A 98 14.65 5.61 -2.79
CA GLY A 98 14.74 5.14 -1.41
C GLY A 98 15.92 4.18 -1.21
N ALA A 99 16.10 3.22 -2.11
CA ALA A 99 17.18 2.24 -2.05
C ALA A 99 18.56 2.90 -2.19
N LEU A 100 18.77 3.84 -3.12
CA LEU A 100 20.02 4.58 -3.28
C LEU A 100 20.35 5.39 -2.02
N LYS A 101 19.35 6.08 -1.44
CA LYS A 101 19.51 6.83 -0.19
C LYS A 101 19.88 5.93 0.99
N ILE A 102 19.20 4.80 1.14
CA ILE A 102 19.46 3.83 2.20
C ILE A 102 20.86 3.22 2.02
N LYS A 103 21.22 2.80 0.80
CA LYS A 103 22.54 2.25 0.47
C LYS A 103 23.68 3.22 0.79
N LYS A 104 23.47 4.52 0.58
CA LYS A 104 24.45 5.57 0.96
C LYS A 104 24.65 5.65 2.48
N ARG A 105 23.60 5.41 3.28
CA ARG A 105 23.67 5.40 4.75
C ARG A 105 24.25 4.09 5.29
N ASN A 106 23.86 2.96 4.73
CA ASN A 106 24.29 1.64 5.15
C ASN A 106 24.46 0.71 3.93
N LYS A 107 25.70 0.27 3.70
CA LYS A 107 26.04 -0.61 2.57
C LYS A 107 25.45 -2.02 2.73
N ASP A 108 25.18 -2.47 3.95
CA ASP A 108 24.68 -3.81 4.25
C ASP A 108 23.17 -3.80 4.51
N ALA A 109 22.49 -2.74 4.09
CA ALA A 109 21.07 -2.56 4.33
C ALA A 109 20.23 -3.66 3.67
N LEU A 110 19.30 -4.21 4.44
CA LEU A 110 18.19 -5.04 4.00
C LEU A 110 16.92 -4.21 4.11
N ILE A 111 16.15 -4.15 3.03
CA ILE A 111 15.02 -3.24 2.87
C ILE A 111 13.75 -4.06 2.78
N ILE A 112 12.73 -3.67 3.56
CA ILE A 112 11.33 -3.99 3.27
C ILE A 112 10.68 -2.78 2.59
N VAL A 113 9.98 -3.00 1.49
CA VAL A 113 9.04 -2.04 0.89
C VAL A 113 7.65 -2.40 1.38
N ALA A 114 6.97 -1.44 2.02
CA ALA A 114 5.65 -1.64 2.59
C ALA A 114 4.70 -0.52 2.14
N PRO A 115 3.53 -0.86 1.56
CA PRO A 115 2.45 0.09 1.35
C PRO A 115 1.91 0.59 2.69
N SER A 116 1.62 1.90 2.77
CA SER A 116 1.11 2.53 4.00
C SER A 116 -0.38 2.37 4.21
N ASP A 117 -1.08 1.77 3.26
CA ASP A 117 -2.54 1.83 3.13
C ASP A 117 -3.19 0.43 3.11
N HIS A 118 -2.46 -0.58 3.61
CA HIS A 118 -2.93 -1.96 3.77
C HIS A 118 -3.39 -2.24 5.21
N TRP A 119 -4.37 -3.13 5.33
CA TRP A 119 -4.78 -3.71 6.60
C TRP A 119 -4.17 -5.10 6.78
N ILE A 120 -3.58 -5.34 7.95
CA ILE A 120 -2.92 -6.60 8.29
C ILE A 120 -3.35 -6.99 9.70
N GLN A 121 -3.86 -8.21 9.85
CA GLN A 121 -4.17 -8.83 11.13
C GLN A 121 -3.26 -10.05 11.35
N GLY A 122 -2.86 -10.31 12.58
CA GLY A 122 -1.82 -11.31 12.88
C GLY A 122 -0.43 -10.68 12.90
N GLU A 123 -0.22 -9.76 13.85
CA GLU A 123 1.03 -9.00 13.98
C GLU A 123 2.26 -9.90 14.22
N MET A 124 2.09 -11.00 14.96
CA MET A 124 3.18 -11.94 15.24
C MET A 124 3.54 -12.75 13.99
N GLU A 125 2.53 -13.20 13.26
CA GLU A 125 2.67 -13.96 12.02
C GLU A 125 3.31 -13.10 10.92
N PHE A 126 2.89 -11.84 10.80
CA PHE A 126 3.56 -10.86 9.96
C PHE A 126 5.03 -10.70 10.33
N GLN A 127 5.33 -10.48 11.61
CA GLN A 127 6.70 -10.33 12.08
C GLN A 127 7.56 -11.56 11.75
N GLN A 128 7.03 -12.78 11.95
CA GLN A 128 7.73 -14.02 11.59
C GLN A 128 8.00 -14.11 10.08
N ASN A 129 7.02 -13.81 9.23
CA ASN A 129 7.21 -13.80 7.78
C ASN A 129 8.29 -12.78 7.36
N ILE A 130 8.33 -11.60 7.96
CA ILE A 130 9.35 -10.59 7.64
C ILE A 130 10.73 -10.98 8.16
N GLU A 131 10.82 -11.57 9.36
CA GLU A 131 12.08 -12.07 9.90
C GLU A 131 12.67 -13.17 9.01
N GLU A 132 11.86 -14.15 8.60
CA GLU A 132 12.24 -15.20 7.66
C GLU A 132 12.71 -14.61 6.31
N SER A 133 11.97 -13.62 5.79
CA SER A 133 12.33 -12.92 4.56
C SER A 133 13.69 -12.22 4.67
N PHE A 134 13.95 -11.52 5.78
CA PHE A 134 15.24 -10.89 6.03
C PHE A 134 16.38 -11.89 6.13
N ASP A 135 16.17 -13.02 6.78
CA ASP A 135 17.18 -14.07 6.91
C ASP A 135 17.55 -14.70 5.55
N ILE A 136 16.59 -14.79 4.63
CA ILE A 136 16.81 -15.27 3.26
C ILE A 136 17.65 -14.27 2.46
N VAL A 137 17.26 -12.99 2.43
CA VAL A 137 17.92 -11.96 1.61
C VAL A 137 19.27 -11.50 2.18
N ALA A 138 19.52 -11.75 3.46
CA ALA A 138 20.82 -11.51 4.07
C ALA A 138 21.91 -12.47 3.54
N LYS A 139 21.51 -13.67 3.10
CA LYS A 139 22.42 -14.74 2.68
C LYS A 139 22.44 -14.95 1.17
N ASN A 140 21.45 -14.44 0.46
CA ASN A 140 21.24 -14.70 -0.96
C ASN A 140 20.77 -13.44 -1.67
N ASP A 141 21.21 -13.28 -2.92
CA ASP A 141 20.72 -12.25 -3.84
C ASP A 141 19.35 -12.65 -4.39
N LYS A 142 18.30 -12.42 -3.58
CA LYS A 142 16.91 -12.74 -3.88
C LYS A 142 15.99 -11.54 -3.64
N LEU A 143 14.90 -11.47 -4.39
CA LEU A 143 13.76 -10.58 -4.14
C LEU A 143 12.65 -11.43 -3.53
N ILE A 144 12.27 -11.16 -2.27
CA ILE A 144 11.17 -11.84 -1.60
C ILE A 144 9.91 -10.99 -1.72
N THR A 145 8.80 -11.60 -2.10
CA THR A 145 7.45 -11.03 -1.97
C THR A 145 6.60 -11.93 -1.07
N LEU A 146 5.50 -11.39 -0.53
CA LEU A 146 4.57 -12.12 0.31
C LEU A 146 3.32 -12.51 -0.48
N GLY A 147 3.01 -13.81 -0.46
CA GLY A 147 1.85 -14.37 -1.17
C GLY A 147 0.69 -14.64 -0.23
N ILE A 148 -0.47 -14.04 -0.50
CA ILE A 148 -1.70 -14.29 0.26
C ILE A 148 -2.53 -15.37 -0.45
N GLU A 149 -3.05 -16.34 0.31
CA GLU A 149 -3.90 -17.38 -0.25
C GLU A 149 -5.20 -16.77 -0.81
N PRO A 150 -5.52 -16.97 -2.10
CA PRO A 150 -6.72 -16.41 -2.71
C PRO A 150 -7.96 -17.15 -2.21
N THR A 151 -8.94 -16.42 -1.69
CA THR A 151 -10.23 -16.99 -1.25
C THR A 151 -11.35 -16.78 -2.28
N PHE A 152 -11.14 -15.92 -3.28
CA PHE A 152 -12.07 -15.64 -4.38
C PHE A 152 -11.32 -15.08 -5.62
N PRO A 153 -11.93 -15.08 -6.83
CA PRO A 153 -11.29 -14.58 -8.05
C PRO A 153 -11.29 -13.04 -8.12
N ASN A 154 -10.48 -12.39 -7.28
CA ASN A 154 -10.36 -10.94 -7.22
C ASN A 154 -9.68 -10.37 -8.49
N THR A 155 -10.28 -9.40 -9.16
CA THR A 155 -9.71 -8.78 -10.37
C THR A 155 -8.89 -7.50 -10.10
N GLY A 156 -8.93 -7.02 -8.85
CA GLY A 156 -8.21 -5.85 -8.38
C GLY A 156 -6.78 -6.12 -7.90
N TYR A 157 -6.42 -7.38 -7.65
CA TYR A 157 -5.12 -7.79 -7.13
C TYR A 157 -4.18 -8.32 -8.20
N GLY A 158 -2.88 -8.22 -7.94
CA GLY A 158 -1.87 -8.97 -8.68
C GLY A 158 -1.84 -10.43 -8.23
N TYR A 159 -1.55 -11.34 -9.15
CA TYR A 159 -1.40 -12.77 -8.89
C TYR A 159 0.02 -13.24 -9.17
N ILE A 160 0.50 -14.17 -8.35
CA ILE A 160 1.83 -14.75 -8.39
C ILE A 160 1.68 -16.24 -8.62
N LYS A 161 2.08 -16.73 -9.80
CA LYS A 161 2.27 -18.16 -10.03
C LYS A 161 3.60 -18.58 -9.43
N TYR A 162 3.61 -19.62 -8.62
CA TYR A 162 4.83 -20.12 -7.99
C TYR A 162 5.02 -21.61 -8.26
N LYS A 163 6.27 -22.05 -8.19
CA LYS A 163 6.62 -23.47 -8.22
C LYS A 163 6.62 -23.97 -6.78
N LYS A 164 5.75 -24.94 -6.46
CA LYS A 164 5.80 -25.66 -5.18
C LYS A 164 7.07 -26.52 -5.14
N ASP A 165 7.97 -26.20 -4.23
CA ASP A 165 9.30 -26.77 -4.07
C ASP A 165 9.69 -26.74 -2.58
N GLY A 166 9.22 -27.73 -1.83
CA GLY A 166 9.46 -27.85 -0.38
C GLY A 166 8.81 -26.75 0.45
N ASP A 167 9.28 -26.60 1.69
CA ASP A 167 8.81 -25.59 2.64
C ASP A 167 9.61 -24.27 2.51
N GLY A 168 8.99 -23.14 2.82
CA GLY A 168 9.62 -21.81 2.81
C GLY A 168 9.41 -21.04 1.52
N ALA A 169 10.37 -20.20 1.13
CA ALA A 169 10.26 -19.31 -0.02
C ALA A 169 10.33 -20.06 -1.37
N GLN A 170 9.31 -19.87 -2.18
CA GLN A 170 9.05 -20.60 -3.42
C GLN A 170 9.46 -19.78 -4.65
N PRO A 171 10.08 -20.36 -5.69
CA PRO A 171 10.38 -19.63 -6.92
C PRO A 171 9.11 -19.09 -7.58
N VAL A 172 9.11 -17.83 -7.96
CA VAL A 172 8.03 -17.24 -8.75
C VAL A 172 8.23 -17.57 -10.22
N LEU A 173 7.19 -18.12 -10.85
CA LEU A 173 7.19 -18.46 -12.27
C LEU A 173 6.62 -17.33 -13.13
N LYS A 174 5.62 -16.61 -12.60
CA LYS A 174 4.93 -15.56 -13.36
C LYS A 174 4.19 -14.61 -12.44
N PHE A 175 4.31 -13.31 -12.72
CA PHE A 175 3.39 -12.31 -12.21
C PHE A 175 2.29 -12.02 -13.23
N THR A 176 1.11 -11.68 -12.73
CA THR A 176 0.00 -11.17 -13.55
C THR A 176 -0.74 -10.11 -12.74
N GLU A 177 -0.59 -8.85 -13.12
CA GLU A 177 -1.32 -7.74 -12.51
C GLU A 177 -2.77 -7.70 -13.03
N LYS A 178 -3.75 -7.66 -12.10
CA LYS A 178 -5.18 -7.39 -12.37
C LYS A 178 -5.77 -8.18 -13.55
N PRO A 179 -5.85 -9.52 -13.43
CA PRO A 179 -6.41 -10.37 -14.46
C PRO A 179 -7.91 -10.12 -14.68
N SER A 180 -8.45 -10.58 -15.80
CA SER A 180 -9.90 -10.70 -15.98
C SER A 180 -10.49 -11.74 -15.01
N PHE A 181 -11.78 -11.64 -14.70
CA PHE A 181 -12.47 -12.55 -13.78
C PHE A 181 -12.28 -14.03 -14.16
N SER A 182 -12.53 -14.38 -15.43
CA SER A 182 -12.33 -15.74 -15.95
C SER A 182 -10.89 -16.25 -15.80
N ARG A 183 -9.90 -15.36 -15.85
CA ARG A 183 -8.50 -15.73 -15.64
C ARG A 183 -8.19 -15.90 -14.15
N ALA A 184 -8.76 -15.06 -13.29
CA ALA A 184 -8.67 -15.21 -11.84
C ALA A 184 -9.31 -16.52 -11.37
N GLU A 185 -10.45 -16.93 -11.91
CA GLU A 185 -11.08 -18.23 -11.62
C GLU A 185 -10.13 -19.39 -11.93
N LYS A 186 -9.53 -19.39 -13.13
CA LYS A 186 -8.52 -20.40 -13.51
C LYS A 186 -7.32 -20.42 -12.59
N PHE A 187 -6.87 -19.26 -12.09
CA PHE A 187 -5.76 -19.19 -11.15
C PHE A 187 -6.07 -19.90 -9.82
N LEU A 188 -7.31 -19.77 -9.34
CA LEU A 188 -7.77 -20.49 -8.15
C LEU A 188 -7.85 -21.99 -8.42
N GLU A 189 -8.39 -22.40 -9.57
CA GLU A 189 -8.47 -23.81 -9.99
C GLU A 189 -7.09 -24.49 -10.08
N GLU A 190 -6.07 -23.77 -10.58
CA GLU A 190 -4.70 -24.29 -10.68
C GLU A 190 -4.03 -24.52 -9.30
N GLY A 191 -4.50 -23.84 -8.24
CA GLY A 191 -4.04 -24.07 -6.85
C GLY A 191 -2.57 -23.76 -6.57
N ASN A 192 -1.88 -23.09 -7.49
CA ASN A 192 -0.48 -22.64 -7.38
C ASN A 192 -0.32 -21.15 -7.70
N TYR A 193 -1.38 -20.38 -7.40
CA TYR A 193 -1.35 -18.93 -7.42
C TYR A 193 -1.67 -18.36 -6.05
N VAL A 194 -1.06 -17.22 -5.76
CA VAL A 194 -1.32 -16.40 -4.58
C VAL A 194 -1.53 -14.94 -4.99
N TRP A 195 -2.22 -14.15 -4.17
CA TRP A 195 -2.27 -12.71 -4.35
C TRP A 195 -0.94 -12.06 -3.96
N ASN A 196 -0.55 -11.04 -4.71
CA ASN A 196 0.60 -10.19 -4.42
C ASN A 196 0.21 -9.17 -3.35
N ALA A 197 0.82 -9.25 -2.16
CA ALA A 197 0.56 -8.30 -1.08
C ALA A 197 1.19 -6.92 -1.31
N GLY A 198 1.98 -6.73 -2.38
CA GLY A 198 2.70 -5.49 -2.65
C GLY A 198 3.81 -5.18 -1.64
N ILE A 199 4.22 -6.18 -0.85
CA ILE A 199 5.29 -6.09 0.15
C ILE A 199 6.50 -6.84 -0.39
N PHE A 200 7.64 -6.16 -0.43
CA PHE A 200 8.86 -6.72 -1.01
C PHE A 200 10.04 -6.60 -0.04
N ILE A 201 10.94 -7.59 -0.05
CA ILE A 201 12.12 -7.63 0.82
C ILE A 201 13.34 -8.03 0.00
N TRP A 202 14.45 -7.29 0.16
CA TRP A 202 15.71 -7.51 -0.55
C TRP A 202 16.89 -6.81 0.12
N SER A 203 18.12 -7.10 -0.31
CA SER A 203 19.27 -6.26 0.02
C SER A 203 19.28 -4.99 -0.84
N ALA A 204 19.76 -3.88 -0.27
CA ALA A 204 19.89 -2.61 -1.00
C ALA A 204 20.84 -2.74 -2.21
N SER A 205 21.92 -3.52 -2.06
CA SER A 205 22.85 -3.82 -3.15
C SER A 205 22.14 -4.48 -4.33
N PHE A 206 21.38 -5.53 -4.04
CA PHE A 206 20.82 -6.40 -5.05
C PHE A 206 19.70 -5.72 -5.83
N ILE A 207 18.82 -4.96 -5.15
CA ILE A 207 17.76 -4.23 -5.84
C ILE A 207 18.34 -3.14 -6.75
N ILE A 208 19.38 -2.42 -6.31
CA ILE A 208 20.04 -1.40 -7.15
C ILE A 208 20.66 -2.04 -8.39
N GLU A 209 21.31 -3.19 -8.26
CA GLU A 209 21.85 -3.92 -9.41
C GLU A 209 20.74 -4.40 -10.36
N SER A 210 19.64 -4.90 -9.81
CA SER A 210 18.45 -5.26 -10.60
C SER A 210 17.91 -4.06 -11.39
N PHE A 211 17.89 -2.87 -10.79
CA PHE A 211 17.53 -1.63 -11.48
C PHE A 211 18.53 -1.24 -12.57
N LYS A 212 19.84 -1.42 -12.36
CA LYS A 212 20.85 -1.18 -13.41
C LYS A 212 20.62 -2.08 -14.62
N GLN A 213 20.28 -3.35 -14.37
CA GLN A 213 20.05 -4.33 -15.43
C GLN A 213 18.76 -4.05 -16.21
N HIS A 214 17.64 -3.78 -15.50
CA HIS A 214 16.31 -3.75 -16.12
C HIS A 214 15.77 -2.34 -16.38
N GLN A 215 16.35 -1.32 -15.75
CA GLN A 215 15.98 0.10 -15.82
C GLN A 215 17.25 1.00 -15.85
N PRO A 216 18.20 0.77 -16.78
CA PRO A 216 19.50 1.46 -16.79
C PRO A 216 19.37 2.98 -16.90
N GLU A 217 18.40 3.48 -17.68
CA GLU A 217 18.18 4.91 -17.87
C GLU A 217 17.70 5.61 -16.60
N MET A 218 16.75 5.01 -15.88
CA MET A 218 16.27 5.52 -14.59
C MET A 218 17.39 5.48 -13.54
N THR A 219 18.19 4.41 -13.55
CA THR A 219 19.33 4.29 -12.64
C THR A 219 20.37 5.37 -12.90
N ARG A 220 20.80 5.55 -14.15
CA ARG A 220 21.73 6.60 -14.55
C ARG A 220 21.21 8.00 -14.22
N LEU A 221 19.90 8.22 -14.31
CA LEU A 221 19.28 9.48 -13.93
C LEU A 221 19.49 9.77 -12.44
N PHE A 222 19.15 8.84 -11.56
CA PHE A 222 19.25 9.05 -10.11
C PHE A 222 20.67 8.91 -9.57
N GLU A 223 21.56 8.16 -10.22
CA GLU A 223 22.98 8.09 -9.83
C GLU A 223 23.68 9.45 -9.91
N LYS A 224 23.23 10.37 -10.77
CA LYS A 224 23.72 11.76 -10.82
C LYS A 224 23.48 12.53 -9.51
N GLY A 225 22.51 12.09 -8.70
CA GLY A 225 22.15 12.71 -7.43
C GLY A 225 22.87 12.10 -6.21
N LEU A 226 23.71 11.07 -6.40
CA LEU A 226 24.31 10.34 -5.28
C LEU A 226 25.10 11.22 -4.31
N SER A 227 25.81 12.24 -4.79
CA SER A 227 26.56 13.18 -3.94
C SER A 227 25.65 14.00 -3.04
N VAL A 228 24.47 14.40 -3.53
CA VAL A 228 23.52 15.30 -2.84
C VAL A 228 22.43 14.59 -2.05
N PHE A 229 22.21 13.29 -2.27
CA PHE A 229 21.24 12.52 -1.48
C PHE A 229 21.58 12.54 0.02
N ASN A 230 20.55 12.65 0.86
CA ASN A 230 20.64 12.83 2.32
C ASN A 230 21.29 14.16 2.75
N THR A 231 21.27 15.18 1.89
CA THR A 231 21.73 16.54 2.20
C THR A 231 20.63 17.56 1.90
N SER A 232 20.84 18.83 2.27
CA SER A 232 19.92 19.92 1.95
C SER A 232 19.71 20.15 0.45
N GLU A 233 20.63 19.69 -0.41
CA GLU A 233 20.55 19.87 -1.87
C GLU A 233 19.66 18.83 -2.56
N GLU A 234 19.23 17.78 -1.86
CA GLU A 234 18.44 16.69 -2.43
C GLU A 234 17.15 17.16 -3.08
N ASN A 235 16.39 18.02 -2.39
CA ASN A 235 15.10 18.52 -2.91
C ASN A 235 15.26 19.26 -4.24
N ASN A 236 16.34 20.05 -4.38
CA ASN A 236 16.65 20.75 -5.62
C ASN A 236 16.97 19.76 -6.75
N PHE A 237 17.73 18.70 -6.45
CA PHE A 237 17.98 17.65 -7.43
C PHE A 237 16.69 16.95 -7.89
N LEU A 238 15.80 16.61 -6.94
CA LEU A 238 14.54 15.95 -7.24
C LEU A 238 13.63 16.84 -8.09
N GLN A 239 13.45 18.12 -7.74
CA GLN A 239 12.65 19.06 -8.54
C GLN A 239 13.13 19.15 -10.00
N ASN A 240 14.44 19.11 -10.24
CA ASN A 240 15.01 19.25 -11.58
C ASN A 240 15.10 17.94 -12.38
N ASN A 241 14.91 16.78 -11.76
CA ASN A 241 15.20 15.49 -12.40
C ASN A 241 14.13 14.41 -12.23
N TYR A 242 13.29 14.47 -11.19
CA TYR A 242 12.35 13.39 -10.89
C TYR A 242 11.32 13.18 -12.01
N TYR A 243 10.82 14.26 -12.61
CA TYR A 243 9.88 14.22 -13.74
C TYR A 243 10.44 13.51 -15.00
N LYS A 244 11.76 13.34 -15.09
CA LYS A 244 12.42 12.62 -16.20
C LYS A 244 12.38 11.11 -16.00
N ALA A 245 12.06 10.62 -14.79
CA ALA A 245 11.91 9.21 -14.52
C ALA A 245 10.65 8.66 -15.21
N GLN A 246 10.77 7.42 -15.70
CA GLN A 246 9.62 6.71 -16.26
C GLN A 246 8.55 6.49 -15.19
N ASN A 247 7.29 6.72 -15.56
CA ASN A 247 6.14 6.38 -14.72
C ASN A 247 5.84 4.87 -14.84
N VAL A 248 6.34 4.06 -13.90
CA VAL A 248 6.24 2.59 -13.97
C VAL A 248 6.25 1.97 -12.57
N SER A 249 5.47 0.90 -12.37
CA SER A 249 5.45 0.16 -11.09
C SER A 249 6.66 -0.78 -10.97
N ILE A 250 7.01 -1.13 -9.74
CA ILE A 250 8.07 -2.09 -9.45
C ILE A 250 7.79 -3.47 -10.07
N ASP A 251 6.51 -3.85 -10.13
CA ASP A 251 6.05 -5.13 -10.68
C ASP A 251 6.50 -5.25 -12.15
N TYR A 252 6.20 -4.24 -12.97
CA TYR A 252 6.64 -4.19 -14.37
C TYR A 252 8.12 -3.89 -14.54
N ALA A 253 8.68 -3.05 -13.65
CA ALA A 253 10.04 -2.58 -13.80
C ALA A 253 11.07 -3.68 -13.52
N ILE A 254 10.81 -4.51 -12.51
CA ILE A 254 11.75 -5.49 -11.95
C ILE A 254 11.11 -6.87 -11.78
N MET A 255 9.96 -6.97 -11.10
CA MET A 255 9.44 -8.28 -10.63
C MET A 255 9.08 -9.22 -11.78
N GLU A 256 8.49 -8.71 -12.86
CA GLU A 256 8.15 -9.49 -14.06
C GLU A 256 9.38 -9.91 -14.89
N LYS A 257 10.54 -9.27 -14.67
CA LYS A 257 11.75 -9.45 -15.48
C LYS A 257 12.86 -10.23 -14.76
N SER A 258 12.82 -10.27 -13.43
CA SER A 258 13.86 -10.89 -12.62
C SER A 258 13.60 -12.37 -12.42
N GLU A 259 14.65 -13.19 -12.59
CA GLU A 259 14.62 -14.64 -12.32
C GLU A 259 14.85 -14.95 -10.83
N ALA A 260 15.24 -13.95 -10.03
CA ALA A 260 15.59 -14.09 -8.62
C ALA A 260 14.42 -13.78 -7.68
N VAL A 261 13.18 -13.83 -8.18
CA VAL A 261 11.99 -13.57 -7.37
C VAL A 261 11.50 -14.85 -6.71
N TYR A 262 11.31 -14.77 -5.39
CA TYR A 262 10.70 -15.82 -4.60
C TYR A 262 9.52 -15.26 -3.81
N MET A 263 8.52 -16.10 -3.60
CA MET A 263 7.33 -15.78 -2.82
C MET A 263 7.36 -16.59 -1.54
N LEU A 264 7.19 -15.91 -0.41
CA LEU A 264 6.96 -16.56 0.88
C LEU A 264 5.46 -16.55 1.19
N PRO A 265 4.83 -17.72 1.47
CA PRO A 265 3.44 -17.76 1.87
C PRO A 265 3.20 -16.97 3.14
N ALA A 266 2.24 -16.05 3.11
CA ALA A 266 1.85 -15.27 4.27
C ALA A 266 1.04 -16.12 5.26
N LYS A 267 1.34 -15.95 6.55
CA LYS A 267 0.67 -16.62 7.66
C LYS A 267 -0.30 -15.69 8.40
N PHE A 268 -0.47 -14.48 7.89
CA PHE A 268 -1.29 -13.41 8.45
C PHE A 268 -2.44 -13.07 7.51
N LYS A 269 -3.49 -12.42 8.03
CA LYS A 269 -4.56 -11.90 7.19
C LYS A 269 -4.16 -10.54 6.63
N TRP A 270 -4.47 -10.33 5.37
CA TRP A 270 -4.12 -9.13 4.63
C TRP A 270 -5.29 -8.69 3.76
N ASN A 271 -5.48 -7.38 3.68
CA ASN A 271 -6.45 -6.75 2.81
C ASN A 271 -5.87 -5.40 2.35
N ASP A 272 -5.96 -5.09 1.05
CA ASP A 272 -5.50 -3.80 0.53
C ASP A 272 -6.45 -2.64 0.88
N LEU A 273 -7.64 -2.96 1.40
CA LEU A 273 -8.74 -2.01 1.57
C LEU A 273 -8.90 -1.17 0.29
N GLY A 274 -9.12 -1.84 -0.84
CA GLY A 274 -9.26 -1.21 -2.15
C GLY A 274 -10.68 -0.71 -2.44
N THR A 275 -11.70 -1.21 -1.74
CA THR A 275 -13.10 -0.78 -1.88
C THR A 275 -13.85 -0.79 -0.54
N TRP A 276 -15.00 -0.13 -0.47
CA TRP A 276 -15.91 -0.22 0.69
C TRP A 276 -16.38 -1.64 0.99
N LYS A 277 -16.51 -2.51 -0.03
CA LYS A 277 -16.84 -3.92 0.18
C LYS A 277 -15.72 -4.64 0.94
N SER A 278 -14.47 -4.33 0.60
CA SER A 278 -13.30 -4.84 1.32
C SER A 278 -13.28 -4.43 2.79
N LEU A 279 -13.88 -3.27 3.13
CA LEU A 279 -14.00 -2.82 4.52
C LEU A 279 -15.08 -3.60 5.28
N GLU A 280 -16.24 -3.79 4.67
CA GLU A 280 -17.34 -4.59 5.23
C GLU A 280 -16.87 -6.01 5.58
N ASP A 281 -16.10 -6.64 4.70
CA ASP A 281 -15.61 -8.01 4.93
C ASP A 281 -14.64 -8.12 6.14
N GLU A 282 -14.07 -7.00 6.62
CA GLU A 282 -13.11 -6.96 7.73
C GLU A 282 -13.72 -6.56 9.08
N LEU A 283 -14.91 -5.97 9.06
CA LEU A 283 -15.55 -5.39 10.24
C LEU A 283 -16.73 -6.24 10.73
N PRO A 284 -17.03 -6.19 12.03
CA PRO A 284 -18.23 -6.84 12.54
C PRO A 284 -19.48 -6.13 12.01
N GLU A 285 -20.50 -6.91 11.70
CA GLU A 285 -21.84 -6.43 11.36
C GLU A 285 -22.73 -6.36 12.62
N ASP A 286 -23.77 -5.53 12.56
CA ASP A 286 -24.86 -5.56 13.54
C ASP A 286 -25.83 -6.74 13.29
N ASP A 287 -26.88 -6.86 14.13
CA ASP A 287 -27.88 -7.94 14.04
C ASP A 287 -28.66 -7.97 12.71
N TYR A 288 -28.56 -6.91 11.89
CA TYR A 288 -29.23 -6.76 10.60
C TYR A 288 -28.24 -6.75 9.42
N GLY A 289 -26.98 -7.11 9.66
CA GLY A 289 -25.94 -7.16 8.62
C GLY A 289 -25.39 -5.79 8.22
N ASN A 290 -25.61 -4.72 9.00
CA ASN A 290 -25.02 -3.42 8.69
C ASN A 290 -23.59 -3.31 9.26
N THR A 291 -22.67 -2.83 8.43
CA THR A 291 -21.32 -2.41 8.87
C THR A 291 -21.36 -0.93 9.23
N VAL A 292 -21.01 -0.59 10.47
CA VAL A 292 -21.07 0.80 10.98
C VAL A 292 -19.69 1.25 11.46
N VAL A 293 -19.20 2.35 10.89
CA VAL A 293 -17.90 2.95 11.23
C VAL A 293 -18.09 4.38 11.68
N ASN A 294 -17.63 4.70 12.89
CA ASN A 294 -17.64 6.07 13.42
C ASN A 294 -19.02 6.75 13.31
N ALA A 295 -20.11 6.04 13.59
CA ALA A 295 -21.47 6.56 13.56
C ALA A 295 -22.32 6.03 14.72
N ARG A 296 -23.31 6.81 15.16
CA ARG A 296 -24.35 6.37 16.09
C ARG A 296 -25.58 5.98 15.27
N PHE A 297 -25.66 4.70 14.91
CA PHE A 297 -26.60 4.22 13.92
C PHE A 297 -27.92 3.74 14.55
N PHE A 298 -29.05 4.14 13.96
CA PHE A 298 -30.39 3.70 14.33
C PHE A 298 -31.10 3.16 13.08
N PRO A 299 -31.06 1.83 12.84
CA PRO A 299 -31.73 1.21 11.73
C PRO A 299 -33.24 1.07 11.99
N MET A 300 -34.06 1.46 11.02
CA MET A 300 -35.50 1.23 10.97
C MET A 300 -35.82 0.45 9.69
N GLU A 301 -36.03 -0.87 9.78
CA GLU A 301 -36.19 -1.71 8.57
C GLU A 301 -35.01 -1.61 7.57
N ALA A 302 -33.80 -1.33 8.08
CA ALA A 302 -32.58 -1.15 7.30
C ALA A 302 -31.57 -2.29 7.56
N SER A 303 -31.04 -2.89 6.50
CA SER A 303 -30.18 -4.09 6.58
C SER A 303 -29.10 -4.11 5.50
N GLY A 304 -27.96 -4.74 5.78
CA GLY A 304 -26.90 -4.93 4.78
C GLY A 304 -26.17 -3.65 4.37
N ASN A 305 -26.33 -2.54 5.09
CA ASN A 305 -25.75 -1.25 4.70
C ASN A 305 -24.32 -1.06 5.23
N ILE A 306 -23.53 -0.27 4.52
CA ILE A 306 -22.25 0.25 5.00
C ILE A 306 -22.45 1.71 5.38
N VAL A 307 -22.29 2.05 6.65
CA VAL A 307 -22.49 3.40 7.18
C VAL A 307 -21.18 3.93 7.76
N LYS A 308 -20.64 5.03 7.21
CA LYS A 308 -19.47 5.72 7.78
C LYS A 308 -19.69 7.23 7.91
N THR A 309 -19.31 7.79 9.06
CA THR A 309 -19.28 9.24 9.28
C THR A 309 -17.97 9.70 9.92
N SER A 310 -17.61 10.98 9.79
CA SER A 310 -16.33 11.49 10.34
C SER A 310 -16.37 11.80 11.84
N ASN A 311 -17.56 12.02 12.42
CA ASN A 311 -17.71 12.59 13.78
C ASN A 311 -18.80 11.90 14.64
N ALA A 312 -18.96 10.58 14.54
CA ALA A 312 -19.96 9.83 15.34
C ALA A 312 -21.38 10.43 15.22
N LYS A 313 -21.74 10.87 14.00
CA LYS A 313 -23.03 11.48 13.71
C LYS A 313 -24.15 10.47 13.97
N VAL A 314 -25.32 10.96 14.39
CA VAL A 314 -26.51 10.10 14.46
C VAL A 314 -27.01 9.86 13.06
N VAL A 315 -27.07 8.60 12.64
CA VAL A 315 -27.57 8.19 11.33
C VAL A 315 -28.82 7.35 11.52
N VAL A 316 -29.93 7.80 10.96
CA VAL A 316 -31.21 7.07 10.94
C VAL A 316 -31.46 6.65 9.50
N LEU A 317 -31.59 5.34 9.27
CA LEU A 317 -31.97 4.81 7.96
C LEU A 317 -33.28 4.06 8.07
N GLU A 318 -34.27 4.45 7.27
CA GLU A 318 -35.56 3.79 7.19
C GLU A 318 -35.74 3.09 5.84
N GLY A 319 -35.97 1.77 5.86
CA GLY A 319 -36.25 0.95 4.67
C GLY A 319 -35.07 0.74 3.70
N LEU A 320 -33.87 1.24 4.03
CA LEU A 320 -32.71 1.18 3.15
C LEU A 320 -31.98 -0.16 3.26
N LYS A 321 -31.77 -0.84 2.14
CA LYS A 321 -31.16 -2.18 2.09
C LYS A 321 -30.03 -2.25 1.09
N ASP A 322 -28.88 -2.75 1.52
CA ASP A 322 -27.69 -2.91 0.70
C ASP A 322 -27.18 -1.59 0.08
N TYR A 323 -27.16 -0.50 0.85
CA TYR A 323 -26.58 0.78 0.45
C TYR A 323 -25.27 1.08 1.15
N LEU A 324 -24.42 1.81 0.43
CA LEU A 324 -23.30 2.55 0.98
C LEU A 324 -23.79 3.96 1.34
N VAL A 325 -23.63 4.34 2.60
CA VAL A 325 -23.96 5.66 3.17
C VAL A 325 -22.72 6.20 3.86
N VAL A 326 -21.96 7.04 3.17
CA VAL A 326 -20.66 7.53 3.64
C VAL A 326 -20.56 9.03 3.46
N GLU A 327 -20.03 9.73 4.46
CA GLU A 327 -19.83 11.18 4.40
C GLU A 327 -18.40 11.61 4.73
N ASN A 328 -18.05 12.80 4.24
CA ASN A 328 -17.02 13.67 4.80
C ASN A 328 -17.66 15.03 5.16
N GLU A 329 -16.85 16.06 5.46
CA GLU A 329 -17.36 17.38 5.85
C GLU A 329 -18.25 18.07 4.79
N GLU A 330 -18.01 17.79 3.50
CA GLU A 330 -18.66 18.50 2.38
C GLU A 330 -19.61 17.60 1.56
N ILE A 331 -19.46 16.28 1.66
CA ILE A 331 -20.07 15.33 0.74
C ILE A 331 -20.72 14.19 1.52
N LEU A 332 -21.98 13.89 1.17
CA LEU A 332 -22.68 12.68 1.55
C LEU A 332 -22.95 11.85 0.30
N LEU A 333 -22.35 10.66 0.23
CA LEU A 333 -22.60 9.69 -0.82
C LEU A 333 -23.55 8.60 -0.30
N ILE A 334 -24.68 8.47 -1.00
CA ILE A 334 -25.64 7.38 -0.82
C ILE A 334 -25.77 6.65 -2.15
N THR A 335 -25.35 5.39 -2.22
CA THR A 335 -25.41 4.59 -3.45
C THR A 335 -25.64 3.11 -3.14
N PRO A 336 -26.33 2.34 -4.00
CA PRO A 336 -26.41 0.89 -3.84
C PRO A 336 -25.01 0.26 -3.77
N LYS A 337 -24.82 -0.77 -2.94
CA LYS A 337 -23.54 -1.48 -2.77
C LYS A 337 -23.05 -2.12 -4.07
N GLU A 338 -23.94 -2.59 -4.92
CA GLU A 338 -23.60 -3.10 -6.26
C GLU A 338 -22.85 -2.07 -7.13
N ASN A 339 -23.01 -0.78 -6.83
CA ASN A 339 -22.37 0.32 -7.56
C ASN A 339 -21.05 0.80 -6.92
N ILE A 340 -20.52 0.13 -5.89
CA ILE A 340 -19.26 0.52 -5.24
C ILE A 340 -18.10 0.66 -6.25
N GLN A 341 -18.05 -0.18 -7.29
CA GLN A 341 -17.02 -0.08 -8.35
C GLN A 341 -17.12 1.21 -9.17
N LYS A 342 -18.29 1.86 -9.20
CA LYS A 342 -18.54 3.12 -9.91
C LYS A 342 -18.17 4.36 -9.09
N VAL A 343 -17.83 4.23 -7.81
CA VAL A 343 -17.48 5.36 -6.92
C VAL A 343 -16.40 6.26 -7.53
N LYS A 344 -15.38 5.67 -8.15
CA LYS A 344 -14.33 6.43 -8.84
C LYS A 344 -14.90 7.35 -9.95
N LYS A 345 -15.86 6.83 -10.73
CA LYS A 345 -16.50 7.60 -11.79
C LYS A 345 -17.43 8.68 -11.21
N ILE A 346 -18.18 8.35 -10.15
CA ILE A 346 -19.04 9.33 -9.46
C ILE A 346 -18.21 10.51 -8.95
N ARG A 347 -17.04 10.23 -8.37
CA ARG A 347 -16.07 11.25 -7.96
C ARG A 347 -15.63 12.14 -9.13
N GLU A 348 -15.26 11.56 -10.27
CA GLU A 348 -14.89 12.32 -11.48
C GLU A 348 -16.04 13.23 -11.94
N ASP A 349 -17.26 12.70 -12.03
CA ASP A 349 -18.46 13.47 -12.41
C ASP A 349 -18.76 14.62 -11.43
N VAL A 350 -18.50 14.43 -10.12
CA VAL A 350 -18.66 15.47 -9.09
C VAL A 350 -17.59 16.55 -9.22
N MET A 351 -16.34 16.17 -9.45
CA MET A 351 -15.24 17.13 -9.66
C MET A 351 -15.52 18.03 -10.88
N ASP A 352 -15.94 17.42 -12.00
CA ASP A 352 -16.26 18.15 -13.23
C ASP A 352 -17.40 19.16 -13.04
N LYS A 353 -18.36 18.84 -12.17
CA LYS A 353 -19.56 19.66 -11.94
C LYS A 353 -19.39 20.73 -10.87
N PHE A 354 -18.67 20.43 -9.80
CA PHE A 354 -18.65 21.24 -8.58
C PHE A 354 -17.27 21.75 -8.17
N GLY A 355 -16.17 21.20 -8.71
CA GLY A 355 -14.80 21.63 -8.43
C GLY A 355 -13.84 20.47 -8.15
N GLU A 356 -12.60 20.60 -8.62
CA GLU A 356 -11.56 19.56 -8.44
C GLU A 356 -11.20 19.30 -6.97
N ASP A 357 -11.47 20.25 -6.08
CA ASP A 357 -11.17 20.17 -4.65
C ASP A 357 -12.05 19.17 -3.88
N LEU A 358 -13.18 18.75 -4.47
CA LEU A 358 -14.07 17.71 -3.95
C LEU A 358 -13.62 16.29 -4.29
N GLY A 359 -12.49 16.15 -5.01
CA GLY A 359 -11.90 14.89 -5.43
C GLY A 359 -10.91 14.28 -4.46
#